data_AF-A0A2D8XME3-F1
#
_entry.id   AF-A0A2D8XME3-F1
#
_cell.length_a   1.000
_cell.length_b   1.000
_cell.length_c   1.000
_cell.angle_alpha   90.00
_cell.angle_beta   90.00
_cell.angle_gamma   90.00
#
_symmetry.space_group_name_H-M   'P 1'
#
loop_
_entity.id
_entity.type
_entity.pdbx_description
1 polymer ?
#
loop_
_entity_poly.entity_id
_entity_poly.type
_entity_poly.pdbx_seq_one_letter_code
_entity_poly.pdbx_strand_id
1 'polypeptide(L)' 'MTTQKQLVESYRHIFMNVPEGQVVLRDMMKASGLFQVTGVRAPEEVQHLEGTRDMVRRIISFLGLDDEQVMKIGIGVIDE' A
#
# COMPACT_ATOMS: atom_id res chain seq x y z
N MET A 1 25.75 5.74 9.70
CA MET A 1 24.46 6.46 9.55
C MET A 1 23.83 6.00 8.26
N THR A 2 22.63 5.42 8.32
CA THR A 2 21.86 5.05 7.12
C THR A 2 21.29 6.33 6.51
N THR A 3 21.57 6.58 5.24
CA THR A 3 21.04 7.75 4.53
C THR A 3 19.55 7.55 4.21
N GLN A 4 18.80 8.63 4.05
CA GLN A 4 17.39 8.58 3.66
C GLN A 4 17.19 7.79 2.35
N LYS A 5 18.13 7.92 1.41
CA LYS A 5 18.14 7.16 0.15
C LYS A 5 18.23 5.65 0.37
N GLN A 6 19.16 5.20 1.20
CA GLN A 6 19.33 3.78 1.54
C GLN A 6 18.07 3.22 2.22
N LEU A 7 17.41 4.02 3.06
CA LEU A 7 16.17 3.61 3.70
C LEU A 7 15.04 3.41 2.67
N VAL A 8 14.87 4.32 1.72
CA VAL A 8 13.89 4.21 0.62
C VAL A 8 14.16 2.97 -0.22
N GLU A 9 15.41 2.73 -0.59
CA GLU A 9 15.82 1.56 -1.37
C GLU A 9 15.52 0.25 -0.63
N SER A 10 15.77 0.19 0.67
CA SER A 10 15.43 -0.97 1.50
C SER A 10 13.92 -1.22 1.56
N TYR A 11 13.11 -0.18 1.76
CA TYR A 11 11.64 -0.34 1.74
C TYR A 11 11.14 -0.79 0.38
N ARG A 12 11.67 -0.22 -0.70
CA ARG A 12 11.33 -0.66 -2.06
C ARG A 12 11.69 -2.13 -2.27
N HIS A 13 12.88 -2.54 -1.85
CA HIS A 13 13.29 -3.94 -1.96
C HIS A 13 12.34 -4.88 -1.21
N ILE A 14 11.98 -4.55 0.03
CA ILE A 14 11.06 -5.38 0.83
C ILE A 14 9.68 -5.46 0.17
N PHE A 15 9.06 -4.32 -0.14
CA PHE A 15 7.68 -4.32 -0.62
C PHE A 15 7.52 -4.79 -2.06
N MET A 16 8.58 -4.76 -2.86
CA MET A 16 8.52 -5.12 -4.29
C MET A 16 9.16 -6.46 -4.61
N ASN A 17 10.18 -6.90 -3.88
CA ASN A 17 10.97 -8.07 -4.26
C ASN A 17 10.89 -9.21 -3.23
N VAL A 18 10.38 -8.93 -2.02
CA VAL A 18 10.20 -9.97 -0.99
C VAL A 18 8.73 -10.38 -0.96
N PRO A 19 8.40 -11.68 -1.12
CA PRO A 19 7.01 -12.16 -1.17
C PRO A 19 6.18 -11.73 0.04
N GLU A 20 6.75 -11.82 1.25
CA GLU A 20 6.09 -11.40 2.49
C GLU A 20 5.83 -9.89 2.52
N GLY A 21 6.73 -9.09 1.95
CA GLY A 21 6.55 -7.65 1.85
C GLY A 21 5.40 -7.29 0.92
N GLN A 22 5.27 -7.96 -0.23
CA GLN A 22 4.14 -7.79 -1.13
C GLN A 22 2.81 -8.17 -0.47
N VAL A 23 2.78 -9.24 0.33
CA VAL A 23 1.62 -9.66 1.12
C VAL A 23 1.21 -8.56 2.10
N VAL A 24 2.16 -8.00 2.86
CA VAL A 24 1.90 -6.91 3.81
C VAL A 24 1.35 -5.67 3.09
N LEU A 25 1.95 -5.29 1.95
CA LEU A 25 1.49 -4.14 1.18
C LEU A 25 0.06 -4.33 0.67
N ARG A 26 -0.24 -5.49 0.10
CA ARG A 26 -1.60 -5.85 -0.34
C ARG A 26 -2.60 -5.80 0.83
N ASP A 27 -2.23 -6.34 1.98
CA ASP A 27 -3.13 -6.39 3.13
C ASP A 27 -3.39 -4.98 3.69
N MET A 28 -2.40 -4.07 3.68
CA MET A 28 -2.60 -2.64 3.99
C MET A 28 -3.57 -1.97 3.00
N MET A 29 -3.45 -2.26 1.70
CA MET A 29 -4.35 -1.73 0.68
C MET A 29 -5.78 -2.25 0.86
N LYS A 30 -5.95 -3.50 1.26
CA LYS A 30 -7.27 -4.09 1.55
C LYS A 30 -7.87 -3.53 2.85
N ALA A 31 -7.10 -3.45 3.92
CA ALA A 31 -7.56 -2.99 5.23
C ALA A 31 -7.96 -1.50 5.22
N SER A 32 -7.20 -0.67 4.49
CA SER A 32 -7.56 0.72 4.24
C SER A 32 -8.79 0.88 3.32
N GLY A 33 -9.25 -0.22 2.72
CA GLY A 33 -10.32 -0.19 1.73
C GLY A 33 -9.94 0.66 0.52
N LEU A 34 -8.67 0.67 0.10
CA LEU A 34 -8.19 1.53 -1.01
C LEU A 34 -9.04 1.37 -2.28
N PHE A 35 -9.55 0.17 -2.53
CA PHE A 35 -10.40 -0.18 -3.67
C PHE A 35 -11.90 -0.29 -3.34
N GLN A 36 -12.29 0.03 -2.11
CA GLN A 36 -13.68 -0.15 -1.67
C GLN A 36 -14.54 1.05 -2.09
N VAL A 37 -15.36 0.86 -3.12
CA VAL A 37 -16.19 1.92 -3.73
C VAL A 37 -17.56 2.06 -3.02
N THR A 38 -18.00 1.03 -2.29
CA THR A 38 -19.38 0.97 -1.74
C THR A 38 -19.43 0.41 -0.31
N GLY A 39 -20.32 0.95 0.52
CA GLY A 39 -20.65 0.43 1.86
C GLY A 39 -21.26 1.52 2.76
N VAL A 40 -22.12 1.13 3.71
CA VAL A 40 -22.58 2.01 4.79
C VAL A 40 -21.67 1.79 5.99
N ARG A 41 -21.05 2.86 6.49
CA ARG A 41 -20.18 2.87 7.68
C ARG A 41 -20.56 4.01 8.60
N ALA A 42 -20.23 3.89 9.89
CA ALA A 42 -20.42 4.97 10.84
C ALA A 42 -19.48 6.15 10.50
N PRO A 43 -19.88 7.41 10.75
CA PRO A 43 -19.06 8.59 10.40
C PRO A 43 -17.64 8.56 10.99
N GLU A 44 -17.46 8.09 12.23
CA GLU A 44 -16.14 8.02 12.87
C GLU A 44 -15.23 7.00 12.17
N GLU A 45 -15.80 5.87 11.74
CA GLU A 45 -15.09 4.85 10.98
C GLU A 45 -14.63 5.40 9.62
N VAL A 46 -15.47 6.19 8.95
CA VAL A 46 -15.13 6.84 7.67
C VAL A 46 -13.90 7.74 7.83
N GLN A 47 -13.85 8.57 8.87
CA GLN A 47 -12.71 9.46 9.10
C GLN A 47 -11.40 8.68 9.33
N HIS A 48 -11.45 7.61 10.11
CA HIS A 48 -10.28 6.75 10.34
C HIS A 48 -9.81 6.04 9.07
N LEU A 49 -10.75 5.60 8.22
CA LEU A 49 -10.44 4.98 6.95
C LEU A 49 -9.84 5.96 5.95
N GLU A 50 -10.33 7.20 5.91
CA GLU A 50 -9.74 8.25 5.07
C GLU A 50 -8.28 8.53 5.47
N GLY A 51 -8.02 8.68 6.77
CA GLY A 51 -6.64 8.82 7.27
C GLY A 51 -5.75 7.63 6.92
N THR A 52 -6.29 6.42 7.01
CA THR A 52 -5.57 5.19 6.66
C THR A 52 -5.32 5.09 5.15
N ARG A 53 -6.31 5.44 4.30
CA ARG A 53 -6.19 5.49 2.84
C ARG A 53 -5.11 6.47 2.41
N ASP A 54 -5.10 7.66 3.00
CA ASP A 54 -4.10 8.68 2.69
C ASP A 54 -2.70 8.23 3.10
N MET A 55 -2.56 7.54 4.22
CA MET A 55 -1.28 6.94 4.62
C MET A 55 -0.81 5.90 3.60
N VAL A 56 -1.68 4.98 3.17
CA VAL A 56 -1.33 3.95 2.17
C VAL A 56 -0.98 4.58 0.82
N ARG A 57 -1.71 5.62 0.39
CA ARG A 57 -1.37 6.39 -0.83
C ARG A 57 0.01 7.04 -0.73
N ARG A 58 0.37 7.60 0.43
CA ARG A 58 1.71 8.16 0.65
C ARG A 58 2.80 7.09 0.56
N ILE A 59 2.56 5.88 1.09
CA ILE A 59 3.49 4.75 0.95
C ILE A 59 3.66 4.39 -0.53
N ILE A 60 2.56 4.27 -1.27
CA ILE A 60 2.58 3.99 -2.72
C ILE A 60 3.40 5.04 -3.48
N SER A 61 3.13 6.32 -3.22
CA SER A 61 3.89 7.43 -3.83
C SER A 61 5.36 7.42 -3.44
N PHE A 62 5.67 7.13 -2.18
CA PHE A 62 7.03 7.02 -1.68
C PHE A 62 7.82 5.88 -2.34
N LEU A 63 7.15 4.75 -2.61
CA LEU A 63 7.74 3.62 -3.32
C LEU A 63 7.86 3.88 -4.83
N GLY A 64 7.19 4.93 -5.34
CA GLY A 64 7.19 5.31 -6.75
C GLY A 64 6.49 4.29 -7.64
N LEU A 65 5.39 3.70 -7.14
CA LEU A 65 4.60 2.72 -7.88
C LEU A 65 3.63 3.42 -8.83
N ASP A 66 3.50 2.87 -10.03
CA ASP A 66 2.46 3.27 -10.97
C ASP A 66 1.12 2.56 -10.71
N ASP A 67 0.07 3.03 -11.36
CA ASP A 67 -1.29 2.50 -11.18
C ASP A 67 -1.40 1.02 -11.57
N GLU A 68 -0.61 0.55 -12.53
CA GLU A 68 -0.61 -0.85 -12.97
C GLU A 68 -0.01 -1.75 -11.89
N GLN A 69 1.15 -1.37 -11.33
CA GLN A 69 1.82 -2.08 -10.24
C GLN A 69 0.94 -2.12 -8.98
N VAL A 70 0.33 -0.99 -8.64
CA VAL A 70 -0.63 -0.88 -7.53
C VAL A 70 -1.81 -1.83 -7.75
N MET A 71 -2.37 -1.86 -8.96
CA MET A 71 -3.44 -2.79 -9.30
C MET A 71 -2.99 -4.25 -9.17
N LYS A 72 -1.86 -4.65 -9.77
CA LYS A 72 -1.31 -6.02 -9.71
C LYS A 72 -1.17 -6.53 -8.26
N ILE A 73 -0.58 -5.71 -7.39
CA ILE A 73 -0.43 -6.01 -5.96
C ILE A 73 -1.80 -6.13 -5.29
N GLY A 74 -2.72 -5.20 -5.57
CA GLY A 74 -4.07 -5.18 -5.00
C GLY A 74 -4.90 -6.41 -5.33
N ILE A 75 -4.84 -6.88 -6.58
CA ILE A 75 -5.56 -8.08 -7.06
C ILE A 75 -4.82 -9.39 -6.71
N GLY A 76 -3.56 -9.30 -6.29
CA GLY A 76 -2.74 -10.46 -5.93
C GLY A 76 -2.17 -11.21 -7.14
N VAL A 77 -2.02 -10.54 -8.30
CA VAL A 77 -1.21 -11.05 -9.40
C VAL A 77 0.23 -10.76 -9.03
N ILE A 78 0.84 -11.73 -8.35
CA ILE A 78 2.28 -11.76 -8.08
C ILE A 78 2.89 -12.39 -9.33
N ASP A 79 3.61 -11.62 -10.13
CA ASP A 79 4.37 -12.18 -11.25
C ASP A 79 5.38 -13.20 -10.66
N GLU A 80 5.25 -14.48 -11.07
CA GLU A 80 6.22 -15.56 -10.76
C GLU A 80 7.58 -15.32 -11.44
#